data_AF-A0A1V5FJF2-F1
#
_entry.id   AF-A0A1V5FJF2-F1
#
_cell.length_a   1.000
_cell.length_b   1.000
_cell.length_c   1.000
_cell.angle_alpha   90.00
_cell.angle_beta   90.00
_cell.angle_gamma   90.00
#
_symmetry.space_group_name_H-M   'P 1'
#
loop_
_entity.id
_entity.type
_entity.pdbx_description
1 polymer ?
#
loop_
_entity_poly.entity_id
_entity_poly.type
_entity_poly.pdbx_seq_one_letter_code
_entity_poly.pdbx_strand_id
1 'polypeptide(L)'
;MAAAALIRSLQWSVAIQPESIVEHDVEPERFSRKALRRTILAGLHVNYQLQKDFYIPFETSGPYMLSMASRKWHEWRKLRRENAAKAMEALYFSLGHISLAWRIYKDLLRRMRRSEANR
;
A
#
# COMPACT_ATOMS: atom_id res chain seq x y z
N MET A 1 -3.88 -6.32 -6.90
CA MET A 1 -2.48 -6.70 -7.21
C MET A 1 -2.30 -8.21 -7.27
N ALA A 2 -2.69 -8.99 -6.26
CA ALA A 2 -2.66 -10.47 -6.33
C ALA A 2 -3.43 -11.05 -7.53
N ALA A 3 -4.69 -10.63 -7.74
CA ALA A 3 -5.49 -11.07 -8.89
C ALA A 3 -4.82 -10.73 -10.23
N ALA A 4 -4.30 -9.51 -10.40
CA ALA A 4 -3.62 -9.10 -11.64
C ALA A 4 -2.31 -9.87 -11.88
N ALA A 5 -1.54 -10.18 -10.82
CA ALA A 5 -0.35 -11.02 -10.91
C ALA A 5 -0.70 -12.46 -11.29
N LEU A 6 -1.77 -13.00 -10.71
CA LEU A 6 -2.27 -14.35 -10.97
C LEU A 6 -2.84 -14.48 -12.39
N ILE A 7 -3.57 -13.46 -12.87
CA ILE A 7 -4.08 -13.41 -14.24
C ILE A 7 -2.92 -13.31 -15.26
N ARG A 8 -1.89 -12.51 -14.95
CA ARG A 8 -0.66 -12.46 -15.76
C ARG A 8 0.08 -13.80 -15.78
N SER A 9 0.20 -14.50 -14.65
CA SER A 9 0.86 -15.81 -14.61
C SER A 9 0.09 -16.88 -15.38
N LEU A 10 -1.24 -16.70 -15.55
CA LEU A 10 -2.10 -17.55 -16.36
C LEU A 10 -2.14 -17.16 -17.86
N GLN A 11 -1.28 -16.22 -18.28
CA GLN A 11 -1.20 -15.70 -19.66
C GLN A 11 -2.50 -15.10 -20.22
N TRP A 12 -3.41 -14.67 -19.35
CA TRP A 12 -4.64 -14.00 -19.78
C TRP A 12 -4.40 -12.50 -19.94
N SER A 13 -4.94 -11.92 -21.01
CA SER A 13 -4.89 -10.48 -21.26
C SER A 13 -5.98 -9.76 -20.46
N VAL A 14 -5.59 -8.88 -19.55
CA VAL A 14 -6.51 -7.93 -18.89
C VAL A 14 -6.48 -6.62 -19.64
N ALA A 15 -7.65 -6.17 -20.10
CA ALA A 15 -7.83 -4.84 -20.67
C ALA A 15 -9.01 -4.13 -19.99
N ILE A 16 -8.93 -2.81 -19.91
CA ILE A 16 -10.08 -1.95 -19.57
C ILE A 16 -10.70 -1.54 -20.89
N GLN A 17 -12.00 -1.79 -21.07
CA GLN A 17 -12.73 -1.32 -22.24
C GLN A 17 -13.23 0.11 -21.97
N PRO A 18 -12.66 1.16 -22.57
CA PRO A 18 -12.96 2.54 -22.19
C PRO A 18 -14.39 2.96 -22.52
N GLU A 19 -15.00 2.31 -23.52
CA GLU A 19 -16.35 2.60 -24.00
C GLU A 19 -17.45 1.93 -23.16
N SER A 20 -17.10 1.06 -22.21
CA SER A 20 -18.10 0.43 -21.35
C SER A 20 -18.63 1.44 -20.33
N ILE A 21 -19.95 1.64 -20.32
CA ILE A 21 -20.63 2.39 -19.27
C ILE A 21 -21.02 1.41 -18.17
N VAL A 22 -20.46 1.61 -16.98
CA VAL A 22 -20.79 0.84 -15.78
C VAL A 22 -21.34 1.81 -14.74
N GLU A 23 -22.60 1.65 -14.37
CA GLU A 23 -23.15 2.33 -13.21
C GLU A 23 -22.70 1.60 -11.95
N HIS A 24 -21.92 2.29 -11.13
CA HIS A 24 -21.52 1.79 -9.82
C HIS A 24 -22.53 2.29 -8.78
N ASP A 25 -23.37 1.39 -8.28
CA ASP A 25 -24.15 1.64 -7.06
C ASP A 25 -23.20 1.56 -5.86
N VAL A 26 -22.71 2.71 -5.44
CA VAL A 26 -21.77 2.84 -4.32
C VAL A 26 -22.51 3.31 -3.08
N GLU A 27 -22.54 2.48 -2.04
CA GLU A 27 -22.99 2.88 -0.69
C GLU A 27 -22.13 4.06 -0.17
N PRO A 28 -22.65 5.30 -0.12
CA PRO A 28 -21.82 6.48 0.15
C PRO A 28 -21.21 6.46 1.56
N GLU A 29 -21.89 5.82 2.51
CA GLU A 29 -21.46 5.67 3.90
C GLU A 29 -20.15 4.88 4.05
N ARG A 30 -19.83 4.03 3.07
CA ARG A 30 -18.55 3.31 3.03
C ARG A 30 -17.36 4.22 2.73
N PHE A 31 -17.57 5.42 2.19
CA PHE A 31 -16.52 6.36 1.78
C PHE A 31 -16.23 7.42 2.85
N SER A 32 -15.95 6.96 4.07
CA SER A 32 -15.50 7.85 5.16
C SER A 32 -13.98 8.01 5.18
N ARG A 33 -13.48 9.09 5.80
CA ARG A 33 -12.04 9.27 6.06
C ARG A 33 -11.43 8.09 6.82
N LYS A 34 -12.20 7.50 7.74
CA LYS A 34 -11.83 6.31 8.49
C LYS A 34 -11.67 5.09 7.58
N ALA A 35 -12.61 4.89 6.65
CA ALA A 35 -12.53 3.84 5.65
C ALA A 35 -11.33 4.05 4.73
N LEU A 36 -11.13 5.25 4.19
CA LEU A 36 -9.98 5.59 3.35
C LEU A 36 -8.65 5.24 4.04
N ARG A 37 -8.46 5.69 5.28
CA ARG A 37 -7.25 5.37 6.07
C ARG A 37 -7.06 3.86 6.23
N ARG A 38 -8.13 3.13 6.57
CA ARG A 38 -8.08 1.67 6.77
C ARG A 38 -7.73 0.95 5.47
N THR A 39 -8.33 1.35 4.36
CA THR A 39 -8.09 0.75 3.04
C THR A 39 -6.65 0.96 2.59
N ILE A 40 -6.10 2.18 2.75
CA ILE A 40 -4.70 2.47 2.43
C ILE A 40 -3.75 1.58 3.26
N LEU A 41 -3.96 1.53 4.58
CA LEU A 41 -3.13 0.72 5.48
C LEU A 41 -3.22 -0.77 5.14
N ALA A 42 -4.44 -1.27 4.91
CA ALA A 42 -4.67 -2.66 4.54
C ALA A 42 -3.98 -3.00 3.20
N GLY A 43 -4.12 -2.15 2.18
CA GLY A 43 -3.48 -2.34 0.88
C GLY A 43 -1.97 -2.43 0.97
N LEU A 44 -1.33 -1.51 1.70
CA LEU A 44 0.13 -1.52 1.93
C LEU A 44 0.58 -2.80 2.65
N HIS A 45 -0.12 -3.19 3.71
CA HIS A 45 0.22 -4.37 4.51
C HIS A 45 -0.01 -5.69 3.79
N VAL A 46 -1.11 -5.80 3.03
CA VAL A 46 -1.42 -6.98 2.22
C VAL A 46 -0.38 -7.12 1.11
N ASN A 47 -0.04 -6.03 0.43
CA ASN A 47 0.99 -6.06 -0.61
C ASN A 47 2.34 -6.51 -0.04
N TYR A 48 2.75 -5.99 1.10
CA TYR A 48 3.97 -6.44 1.77
C TYR A 48 3.91 -7.93 2.16
N GLN A 49 2.77 -8.39 2.69
CA GLN A 49 2.61 -9.80 3.05
C GLN A 49 2.73 -10.70 1.82
N LEU A 50 2.11 -10.32 0.69
CA LEU A 50 2.21 -11.05 -0.57
C LEU A 50 3.66 -11.12 -1.08
N GLN A 51 4.43 -10.03 -0.97
CA GLN A 51 5.85 -10.03 -1.30
C GLN A 51 6.65 -10.96 -0.36
N LYS A 52 6.40 -10.85 0.95
CA LYS A 52 7.08 -11.65 1.99
C LYS A 52 6.82 -13.15 1.83
N ASP A 53 5.63 -13.51 1.36
CA ASP A 53 5.20 -14.88 1.13
C ASP A 53 5.48 -15.34 -0.33
N PHE A 54 6.22 -14.54 -1.10
CA PHE A 54 6.67 -14.84 -2.47
C PHE A 54 5.56 -15.02 -3.53
N TYR A 55 4.34 -14.54 -3.26
CA TYR A 55 3.30 -14.49 -4.29
C TYR A 55 3.57 -13.44 -5.38
N ILE A 56 4.38 -12.42 -5.07
CA ILE A 56 4.83 -11.37 -5.99
C ILE A 56 6.29 -11.00 -5.70
N PRO A 57 7.03 -10.40 -6.65
CA PRO A 57 8.41 -10.00 -6.45
C PRO A 57 8.62 -9.08 -5.24
N PHE A 58 9.73 -9.29 -4.52
CA PHE A 58 10.05 -8.52 -3.34
C PHE A 58 10.71 -7.18 -3.73
N GLU A 59 9.94 -6.10 -3.65
CA GLU A 59 10.35 -4.76 -4.07
C GLU A 59 10.37 -3.75 -2.91
N THR A 60 9.95 -4.16 -1.72
CA THR A 60 9.76 -3.26 -0.57
C THR A 60 10.89 -3.37 0.44
N SER A 61 11.43 -2.24 0.88
CA SER A 61 12.41 -2.15 1.96
C SER A 61 12.05 -1.04 2.95
N GLY A 62 12.55 -1.14 4.18
CA GLY A 62 12.35 -0.12 5.22
C GLY A 62 12.76 1.29 4.75
N PRO A 63 14.00 1.48 4.26
CA PRO A 63 14.44 2.78 3.73
C PRO A 63 13.60 3.29 2.56
N TYR A 64 13.19 2.39 1.66
CA TYR A 64 12.32 2.75 0.54
C TYR A 64 10.93 3.22 1.02
N MET A 65 10.34 2.55 2.02
CA MET A 65 9.08 3.01 2.61
C MET A 65 9.23 4.37 3.30
N LEU A 66 10.34 4.63 3.99
CA LEU A 66 10.58 5.95 4.59
C LEU A 66 10.73 7.06 3.54
N SER A 67 11.39 6.78 2.41
CA SER A 67 11.49 7.76 1.31
C SER A 67 10.11 8.06 0.70
N MET A 68 9.26 7.03 0.52
CA MET A 68 7.88 7.20 0.08
C MET A 68 7.05 7.99 1.08
N ALA A 69 7.25 7.77 2.38
CA ALA A 69 6.60 8.55 3.43
C ALA A 69 6.96 10.04 3.32
N SER A 70 8.24 10.35 3.12
CA SER A 70 8.75 11.72 2.98
C SER A 70 8.19 12.42 1.73
N ARG A 71 8.14 11.70 0.59
CA ARG A 71 7.52 12.22 -0.65
C ARG A 71 6.06 12.58 -0.44
N LYS A 72 5.28 11.68 0.18
CA LYS A 72 3.87 11.91 0.49
C LYS A 72 3.64 13.01 1.53
N TRP A 73 4.55 13.15 2.49
CA TRP A 73 4.54 14.28 3.41
C TRP A 73 4.74 15.62 2.69
N HIS A 74 5.71 15.68 1.76
CA HIS A 74 5.94 16.87 0.96
C HIS A 74 4.74 17.21 0.07
N GLU A 75 4.11 16.20 -0.52
CA GLU A 75 2.87 16.35 -1.30
C GLU A 75 1.72 16.89 -0.45
N TRP A 76 1.50 16.34 0.75
CA TRP A 76 0.52 16.88 1.70
C TRP A 76 0.77 18.35 2.04
N ARG A 77 2.04 18.73 2.30
CA ARG A 77 2.40 20.12 2.62
C ARG A 77 2.03 21.10 1.51
N LYS A 78 2.14 20.69 0.24
CA LYS A 78 1.71 21.48 -0.91
C LYS A 78 0.18 21.55 -0.99
N LEU A 79 -0.47 20.39 -0.96
CA LEU A 79 -1.91 20.27 -1.21
C LEU A 79 -2.81 20.78 -0.07
N ARG A 80 -2.30 20.90 1.16
CA ARG A 80 -3.14 21.22 2.34
C ARG A 80 -3.94 22.54 2.23
N ARG A 81 -3.53 23.45 1.34
CA ARG A 81 -4.23 24.73 1.08
C ARG A 81 -5.09 24.72 -0.18
N GLU A 82 -4.86 23.78 -1.10
CA GLU A 82 -5.48 23.76 -2.43
C GLU A 82 -6.57 22.68 -2.53
N ASN A 83 -6.35 21.52 -1.91
CA ASN A 83 -7.26 20.38 -2.01
C ASN A 83 -7.20 19.52 -0.74
N ALA A 84 -8.17 19.73 0.14
CA ALA A 84 -8.22 19.04 1.44
C ALA A 84 -8.34 17.51 1.31
N ALA A 85 -9.05 17.01 0.30
CA ALA A 85 -9.24 15.58 0.08
C ALA A 85 -7.92 14.89 -0.33
N LYS A 86 -7.26 15.41 -1.37
CA LYS A 86 -5.95 14.89 -1.82
C LYS A 86 -4.87 15.08 -0.76
N ALA A 87 -4.92 16.18 0.00
CA ALA A 87 -4.03 16.37 1.13
C ALA A 87 -4.22 15.25 2.18
N MET A 88 -5.47 14.96 2.57
CA MET A 88 -5.73 13.88 3.55
C MET A 88 -5.27 12.51 3.04
N GLU A 89 -5.50 12.21 1.77
CA GLU A 89 -4.99 11.00 1.14
C GLU A 89 -3.46 10.92 1.23
N ALA A 90 -2.75 11.98 0.83
CA ALA A 90 -1.30 12.05 0.92
C ALA A 90 -0.78 11.87 2.37
N LEU A 91 -1.47 12.48 3.34
CA LEU A 91 -1.14 12.30 4.76
C LEU A 91 -1.31 10.84 5.20
N TYR A 92 -2.40 10.18 4.81
CA TYR A 92 -2.64 8.77 5.15
C TYR A 92 -1.65 7.83 4.49
N PHE A 93 -1.26 8.07 3.24
CA PHE A 93 -0.17 7.31 2.63
C PHE A 93 1.16 7.55 3.35
N SER A 94 1.47 8.78 3.74
CA SER A 94 2.70 9.07 4.49
C SER A 94 2.77 8.27 5.80
N LEU A 95 1.71 8.32 6.60
CA LEU A 95 1.60 7.54 7.84
C LEU A 95 1.62 6.03 7.59
N GLY A 96 0.97 5.58 6.51
CA GLY A 96 0.93 4.17 6.13
C GLY A 96 2.30 3.62 5.76
N HIS A 97 3.10 4.39 5.02
CA HIS A 97 4.48 3.99 4.70
C HIS A 97 5.37 3.95 5.94
N ILE A 98 5.23 4.88 6.89
CA ILE A 98 5.95 4.82 8.18
C ILE A 98 5.57 3.55 8.96
N SER A 99 4.28 3.26 9.07
CA SER A 99 3.76 2.04 9.70
C SER A 99 4.35 0.78 9.05
N LEU A 100 4.39 0.74 7.72
CA LEU A 100 4.93 -0.39 6.99
C LEU A 100 6.46 -0.52 7.16
N ALA A 101 7.21 0.58 7.11
CA ALA A 101 8.64 0.58 7.36
C ALA A 101 8.95 -0.03 8.74
N TRP A 102 8.21 0.37 9.77
CA TRP A 102 8.33 -0.18 11.11
C TRP A 102 8.07 -1.70 11.16
N ARG A 103 7.05 -2.18 10.45
CA ARG A 103 6.77 -3.62 10.34
C ARG A 103 7.93 -4.36 9.68
N ILE A 104 8.48 -3.82 8.60
CA ILE A 104 9.64 -4.42 7.90
C ILE A 104 10.83 -4.55 8.85
N TYR A 105 11.16 -3.50 9.61
CA TYR A 105 12.25 -3.55 10.59
C TYR A 105 12.01 -4.57 11.70
N LYS A 106 10.78 -4.64 12.22
CA LYS A 106 10.41 -5.67 13.22
C LYS A 106 10.59 -7.08 12.69
N ASP A 107 10.18 -7.33 11.46
CA ASP A 107 10.32 -8.65 10.84
C ASP A 107 11.79 -9.00 10.55
N LEU A 108 12.61 -8.01 10.17
CA LEU A 108 14.07 -8.17 10.06
C LEU A 108 14.72 -8.55 11.40
N LEU A 109 14.43 -7.80 12.47
CA LEU A 109 14.94 -8.06 13.81
C LEU A 109 14.55 -9.46 14.31
N ARG A 110 13.31 -9.90 14.05
CA ARG A 110 12.84 -11.25 14.40
C ARG A 110 13.60 -12.34 13.64
N ARG A 111 13.93 -12.11 12.37
CA ARG A 111 14.72 -13.07 11.56
C ARG A 111 16.15 -13.17 12.07
N MET A 112 16.80 -12.05 12.40
CA MET A 112 18.15 -12.05 12.96
C MET A 112 18.22 -12.81 14.29
N ARG A 113 17.29 -12.55 15.21
CA ARG A 113 17.24 -13.24 16.52
C ARG A 113 17.07 -14.77 16.38
N ARG A 114 16.26 -15.24 15.41
CA ARG A 114 16.10 -16.67 15.14
C ARG A 114 17.36 -17.30 14.54
N SER A 115 18.09 -16.56 13.69
CA SER A 115 19.37 -17.02 13.15
C SER A 115 20.44 -17.17 14.22
N GLU A 116 20.46 -16.28 15.22
CA GLU A 116 21.39 -16.36 16.34
C GLU A 116 21.05 -17.52 17.30
N ALA A 117 19.77 -17.78 17.54
CA ALA A 117 19.32 -18.87 18.41
C ALA A 117 19.53 -20.29 17.82
N ASN A 118 19.77 -20.40 16.51
CA ASN A 118 20.01 -21.65 15.80
C ASN A 118 21.50 -21.88 15.46
N ARG A 119 22.39 -21.04 15.96
CA ARG A 119 23.86 -21.19 15.88
C ARG A 119 24.39 -21.70 17.21
#